data_AF-A0A0F4THH1-F1
#
_entry.id   AF-A0A0F4THH1-F1
#
_cell.length_a   1.000
_cell.length_b   1.000
_cell.length_c   1.000
_cell.angle_alpha   90.00
_cell.angle_beta   90.00
_cell.angle_gamma   90.00
#
_symmetry.space_group_name_H-M   'P 1'
#
loop_
_entity.id
_entity.type
_entity.pdbx_description
1 polymer ?
#
loop_
_entity_poly.entity_id
_entity_poly.type
_entity_poly.pdbx_seq_one_letter_code
_entity_poly.pdbx_strand_id
1 'polypeptide(L)'
;MKPTKDRLNQKKAELSAHPIFSEINSLSVLQRFMETHVFAVWDFMSLTKRLQQELTCVQLPWLPPRDPQAARLINEIVLGEESDDCPAHGHYSHFELYLDAMREVGASTAVVERFVTLQEEGVSYDVALQSVDVDPAAAQFVRNTLHTALHAPGHSVAAAFLHGRESVIPQMFQRILDDWGIGIEQAPTFRYYLERHIEVDSEDHGPAAEKLLARLVDGDPQREEDVYASAIAAVESRIALWDGLRLSMSEPVAEVNA
;
A
#
# COMPACT_ATOMS: atom_id res chain seq x y z
N MET A 1 0.47 -29.88 2.98
CA MET A 1 0.42 -28.42 2.75
C MET A 1 1.79 -28.03 2.21
N LYS A 2 1.89 -27.29 1.10
CA LYS A 2 3.19 -26.99 0.45
C LYS A 2 4.04 -26.08 1.37
N PRO A 3 5.35 -26.33 1.59
CA PRO A 3 6.21 -25.56 2.50
C PRO A 3 6.20 -24.03 2.27
N THR A 4 5.94 -23.59 1.04
CA THR A 4 5.85 -22.19 0.64
C THR A 4 4.62 -21.48 1.20
N LYS A 5 3.48 -22.16 1.30
CA LYS A 5 2.25 -21.62 1.90
C LYS A 5 2.43 -21.38 3.39
N ASP A 6 3.08 -22.31 4.08
CA ASP A 6 3.35 -22.20 5.52
C ASP A 6 4.31 -21.04 5.80
N ARG A 7 5.34 -20.86 4.97
CA ARG A 7 6.24 -19.70 5.03
C ARG A 7 5.50 -18.38 4.81
N LEU A 8 4.61 -18.30 3.81
CA LEU A 8 3.81 -17.09 3.58
C LEU A 8 2.96 -16.75 4.82
N ASN A 9 2.28 -17.75 5.40
CA ASN A 9 1.47 -17.55 6.61
C ASN A 9 2.32 -17.08 7.80
N GLN A 10 3.52 -17.64 7.98
CA GLN A 10 4.44 -17.19 9.01
C GLN A 10 4.84 -15.73 8.81
N LYS A 11 5.18 -15.33 7.58
CA LYS A 11 5.54 -13.94 7.27
C LYS A 11 4.39 -12.97 7.44
N LYS A 12 3.16 -13.36 7.06
CA LYS A 12 1.97 -12.56 7.34
C LYS A 12 1.75 -12.39 8.85
N ALA A 13 1.94 -13.44 9.64
CA ALA A 13 1.82 -13.35 11.10
C ALA A 13 2.89 -12.43 11.72
N GLU A 14 4.12 -12.48 11.22
CA GLU A 14 5.20 -11.55 11.61
C GLU A 14 4.83 -10.10 11.31
N LEU A 15 4.32 -9.83 10.11
CA LEU A 15 3.86 -8.50 9.70
C LEU A 15 2.69 -8.00 10.59
N SER A 16 1.69 -8.83 10.85
CA SER A 16 0.53 -8.45 11.69
C SER A 16 0.91 -8.22 13.16
N ALA A 17 2.00 -8.83 13.64
CA ALA A 17 2.51 -8.68 15.00
C ALA A 17 3.66 -7.65 15.10
N HIS A 18 3.88 -6.86 14.04
CA HIS A 18 5.02 -5.96 13.99
C HIS A 18 4.95 -4.88 15.08
N PRO A 19 6.05 -4.60 15.82
CA PRO A 19 6.05 -3.68 16.97
C PRO A 19 5.75 -2.22 16.64
N ILE A 20 5.90 -1.83 15.36
CA ILE A 20 5.66 -0.45 14.89
C ILE A 20 4.30 0.10 15.35
N PHE A 21 3.25 -0.73 15.38
CA PHE A 21 1.90 -0.27 15.72
C PHE A 21 1.82 0.29 17.14
N SER A 22 2.50 -0.35 18.10
CA SER A 22 2.56 0.10 19.49
C SER A 22 3.49 1.30 19.72
N GLU A 23 4.37 1.60 18.76
CA GLU A 23 5.32 2.70 18.85
C GLU A 23 4.70 4.04 18.39
N ILE A 24 3.61 4.01 17.61
CA ILE A 24 2.85 5.20 17.17
C ILE A 24 1.98 5.73 18.34
N ASN A 25 2.63 6.31 19.35
CA ASN A 25 2.01 6.70 20.62
C ASN A 25 1.96 8.22 20.87
N SER A 26 2.42 9.03 19.92
CA SER A 26 2.40 10.48 20.00
C SER A 26 2.31 11.11 18.61
N LEU A 27 1.85 12.36 18.54
CA LEU A 27 1.72 13.09 17.27
C LEU A 27 3.05 13.20 16.51
N SER A 28 4.17 13.43 17.20
CA SER A 28 5.49 13.53 16.54
C SER A 28 5.98 12.20 15.97
N VAL A 29 5.62 11.07 16.59
CA VAL A 29 5.88 9.75 16.01
C VAL A 29 4.95 9.47 14.84
N LEU A 30 3.67 9.83 14.97
CA LEU A 30 2.70 9.70 13.88
C LEU A 30 3.12 10.51 12.65
N GLN A 31 3.56 11.76 12.80
CA GLN A 31 4.04 12.59 11.71
C GLN A 31 5.16 11.90 10.92
N ARG A 32 6.19 11.40 11.61
CA ARG A 32 7.31 10.67 11.00
C ARG A 32 6.88 9.38 10.33
N PHE A 33 5.97 8.64 10.95
CA PHE A 33 5.34 7.47 10.34
C PHE A 33 4.66 7.86 9.02
N MET A 34 3.87 8.94 9.00
CA MET A 34 3.12 9.33 7.82
C MET A 34 4.01 9.83 6.69
N GLU A 35 5.05 10.62 7.00
CA GLU A 35 6.04 11.14 6.05
C GLU A 35 6.77 10.03 5.27
N THR A 36 6.95 8.87 5.90
CA THR A 36 7.55 7.68 5.26
C THR A 36 6.47 6.81 4.60
N HIS A 37 5.37 6.56 5.30
CA HIS A 37 4.30 5.65 4.87
C HIS A 37 3.56 6.14 3.61
N VAL A 38 3.48 7.46 3.39
CA VAL A 38 2.80 8.05 2.24
C VAL A 38 3.31 7.52 0.89
N PHE A 39 4.57 7.10 0.81
CA PHE A 39 5.13 6.47 -0.39
C PHE A 39 4.54 5.07 -0.66
N ALA A 40 4.20 4.32 0.39
CA ALA A 40 3.51 3.03 0.28
C ALA A 40 2.02 3.21 -0.09
N VAL A 41 1.42 4.34 0.30
CA VAL A 41 0.07 4.72 -0.14
C VAL A 41 0.08 5.06 -1.63
N TRP A 42 1.07 5.84 -2.08
CA TRP A 42 1.22 6.21 -3.49
C TRP A 42 1.53 4.99 -4.39
N ASP A 43 2.48 4.13 -4.00
CA ASP A 43 2.94 3.04 -4.85
C ASP A 43 1.91 1.91 -5.03
N PHE A 44 0.96 1.79 -4.09
CA PHE A 44 -0.13 0.84 -4.14
C PHE A 44 -0.91 0.96 -5.45
N MET A 45 -1.20 2.20 -5.87
CA MET A 45 -1.90 2.48 -7.12
C MET A 45 -1.17 1.91 -8.34
N SER A 46 0.16 1.76 -8.31
CA SER A 46 0.88 1.16 -9.45
C SER A 46 0.55 -0.32 -9.64
N LEU A 47 0.38 -1.08 -8.54
CA LEU A 47 -0.10 -2.47 -8.63
C LEU A 47 -1.57 -2.50 -9.09
N THR A 48 -2.41 -1.62 -8.55
CA THR A 48 -3.83 -1.51 -8.91
C THR A 48 -4.01 -1.21 -10.39
N LYS A 49 -3.33 -0.19 -10.94
CA LYS A 49 -3.42 0.16 -12.36
C LYS A 49 -2.83 -0.93 -13.26
N ARG A 50 -1.76 -1.60 -12.84
CA ARG A 50 -1.22 -2.75 -13.58
C ARG A 50 -2.21 -3.90 -13.67
N LEU A 51 -2.95 -4.20 -12.60
CA LEU A 51 -4.02 -5.19 -12.61
C LEU A 51 -5.22 -4.73 -13.42
N GLN A 52 -5.59 -3.44 -13.36
CA GLN A 52 -6.66 -2.90 -14.20
C GLN A 52 -6.32 -3.08 -15.69
N GLN A 53 -5.07 -2.81 -16.09
CA GLN A 53 -4.58 -3.06 -17.46
C GLN A 53 -4.66 -4.54 -17.86
N GLU A 54 -4.40 -5.47 -16.94
CA GLU A 54 -4.45 -6.93 -17.22
C GLU A 54 -5.88 -7.46 -17.32
N LEU A 55 -6.74 -7.03 -16.40
CA LEU A 55 -8.05 -7.64 -16.14
C LEU A 55 -9.18 -6.92 -16.87
N THR A 56 -8.92 -5.73 -17.40
CA THR A 56 -9.91 -4.88 -18.09
C THR A 56 -9.37 -4.37 -19.43
N CYS A 57 -10.07 -3.39 -20.02
CA CYS A 57 -9.61 -2.70 -21.22
C CYS A 57 -9.49 -1.20 -20.92
N VAL A 58 -8.25 -0.70 -20.88
CA VAL A 58 -7.93 0.74 -20.73
C VAL A 58 -7.33 1.32 -22.02
N GLN A 59 -7.36 0.57 -23.11
CA GLN A 59 -6.84 0.94 -24.42
C GLN A 59 -7.98 1.04 -25.44
N LEU A 60 -7.74 1.73 -26.56
CA LEU A 60 -8.70 1.85 -27.65
C LEU A 60 -8.23 1.04 -28.88
N PRO A 61 -9.15 0.38 -29.62
CA PRO A 61 -10.59 0.29 -29.36
C PRO A 61 -10.91 -0.61 -28.17
N TRP A 62 -12.03 -0.33 -27.49
CA TRP A 62 -12.49 -1.12 -26.36
C TRP A 62 -12.86 -2.56 -26.77
N LEU A 63 -12.50 -3.52 -25.92
CA LEU A 63 -12.90 -4.93 -26.02
C LEU A 63 -13.50 -5.40 -24.69
N PRO A 64 -14.48 -6.32 -24.71
CA PRO A 64 -15.05 -6.86 -23.47
C PRO A 64 -14.01 -7.67 -22.67
N PRO A 65 -14.02 -7.60 -21.33
CA PRO A 65 -13.09 -8.35 -20.49
C PRO A 65 -13.32 -9.85 -20.60
N ARG A 66 -12.24 -10.64 -20.52
CA ARG A 66 -12.29 -12.12 -20.56
C ARG A 66 -12.89 -12.73 -19.31
N ASP A 67 -12.65 -12.11 -18.16
CA ASP A 67 -13.22 -12.49 -16.87
C ASP A 67 -14.01 -11.30 -16.28
N PRO A 68 -15.34 -11.28 -16.44
CA PRO A 68 -16.18 -10.21 -15.91
C PRO A 68 -16.11 -10.03 -14.40
N GLN A 69 -15.83 -11.10 -13.63
CA GLN A 69 -15.76 -11.01 -12.16
C GLN A 69 -14.44 -10.37 -11.73
N ALA A 70 -13.33 -10.75 -12.35
CA ALA A 70 -12.04 -10.10 -12.14
C ALA A 70 -12.09 -8.62 -12.55
N ALA A 71 -12.74 -8.31 -13.68
CA ALA A 71 -12.91 -6.95 -14.16
C ALA A 71 -13.79 -6.10 -13.23
N ARG A 72 -14.84 -6.68 -12.64
CA ARG A 72 -15.67 -5.98 -11.64
C ARG A 72 -14.85 -5.66 -10.39
N LEU A 73 -14.19 -6.66 -9.82
CA LEU A 73 -13.37 -6.52 -8.61
C LEU A 73 -12.35 -5.39 -8.75
N ILE A 74 -11.52 -5.42 -9.79
CA ILE A 74 -10.46 -4.41 -9.93
C ILE A 74 -11.03 -3.00 -10.18
N ASN A 75 -12.19 -2.88 -10.84
CA ASN A 75 -12.83 -1.57 -11.03
C ASN A 75 -13.50 -1.05 -9.75
N GLU A 76 -14.01 -1.92 -8.87
CA GLU A 76 -14.49 -1.53 -7.53
C GLU A 76 -13.34 -1.03 -6.67
N ILE A 77 -12.21 -1.74 -6.67
CA ILE A 77 -10.99 -1.29 -5.99
C ILE A 77 -10.52 0.06 -6.56
N VAL A 78 -10.45 0.21 -7.88
CA VAL A 78 -10.07 1.50 -8.50
C VAL A 78 -11.05 2.61 -8.13
N LEU A 79 -12.35 2.34 -8.07
CA LEU A 79 -13.34 3.32 -7.63
C LEU A 79 -13.06 3.79 -6.20
N GLY A 80 -12.82 2.86 -5.27
CA GLY A 80 -12.53 3.19 -3.87
C GLY A 80 -11.16 3.83 -3.65
N GLU A 81 -10.18 3.59 -4.50
CA GLU A 81 -8.80 4.05 -4.26
C GLU A 81 -8.45 5.32 -5.06
N GLU A 82 -8.94 5.43 -6.29
CA GLU A 82 -8.64 6.54 -7.20
C GLU A 82 -9.69 7.66 -7.13
N SER A 83 -10.92 7.36 -6.67
CA SER A 83 -12.05 8.29 -6.72
C SER A 83 -13.17 7.96 -5.72
N ASP A 84 -12.83 7.72 -4.46
CA ASP A 84 -13.82 7.43 -3.41
C ASP A 84 -14.74 8.62 -3.14
N ASP A 85 -15.85 8.36 -2.46
CA ASP A 85 -16.73 9.40 -1.95
C ASP A 85 -16.12 10.09 -0.72
N CYS A 86 -15.98 11.42 -0.80
CA CYS A 86 -15.65 12.27 0.33
C CYS A 86 -16.85 13.18 0.66
N PRO A 87 -17.55 12.95 1.79
CA PRO A 87 -18.80 13.67 2.12
C PRO A 87 -18.69 15.20 2.10
N ALA A 88 -17.50 15.77 2.33
CA ALA A 88 -17.27 17.21 2.35
C ALA A 88 -16.76 17.79 1.01
N HIS A 89 -16.17 16.97 0.14
CA HIS A 89 -15.40 17.45 -1.02
C HIS A 89 -15.79 16.81 -2.36
N GLY A 90 -16.77 15.91 -2.39
CA GLY A 90 -17.20 15.21 -3.61
C GLY A 90 -16.45 13.89 -3.76
N HIS A 91 -15.50 13.81 -4.70
CA HIS A 91 -14.70 12.60 -4.94
C HIS A 91 -13.22 12.84 -4.68
N TYR A 92 -12.53 11.84 -4.11
CA TYR A 92 -11.16 11.96 -3.66
C TYR A 92 -10.41 10.64 -3.77
N SER A 93 -9.12 10.66 -4.12
CA SER A 93 -8.30 9.46 -4.01
C SER A 93 -7.88 9.21 -2.56
N HIS A 94 -7.63 7.95 -2.21
CA HIS A 94 -7.08 7.59 -0.91
C HIS A 94 -5.69 8.22 -0.66
N PHE A 95 -4.92 8.45 -1.72
CA PHE A 95 -3.65 9.19 -1.63
C PHE A 95 -3.86 10.64 -1.20
N GLU A 96 -4.81 11.34 -1.83
CA GLU A 96 -5.12 12.72 -1.45
C GLU A 96 -5.70 12.79 -0.03
N LEU A 97 -6.58 11.85 0.36
CA LEU A 97 -7.11 11.76 1.73
C LEU A 97 -5.97 11.61 2.75
N TYR A 98 -4.95 10.81 2.41
CA TYR A 98 -3.78 10.64 3.26
C TYR A 98 -2.95 11.92 3.38
N LEU A 99 -2.77 12.69 2.29
CA LEU A 99 -2.10 13.98 2.33
C LEU A 99 -2.84 15.00 3.18
N ASP A 100 -4.17 15.01 3.15
CA ASP A 100 -4.97 15.86 4.03
C ASP A 100 -4.84 15.46 5.50
N ALA A 101 -4.84 14.15 5.78
CA ALA A 101 -4.55 13.62 7.11
C ALA A 101 -3.14 14.05 7.60
N MET A 102 -2.13 14.03 6.71
CA MET A 102 -0.78 14.51 7.03
C MET A 102 -0.79 15.98 7.42
N ARG A 103 -1.42 16.83 6.59
CA ARG A 103 -1.50 18.28 6.84
C ARG A 103 -2.26 18.59 8.12
N GLU A 104 -3.34 17.86 8.42
CA GLU A 104 -4.13 18.00 9.65
C GLU A 104 -3.27 17.81 10.90
N VAL A 105 -2.43 16.78 10.92
CA VAL A 105 -1.57 16.48 12.08
C VAL A 105 -0.24 17.23 12.03
N GLY A 106 0.03 18.03 11.00
CA GLY A 106 1.26 18.81 10.82
C GLY A 106 2.46 18.01 10.29
N ALA A 107 2.24 16.85 9.67
CA ALA A 107 3.26 16.09 8.97
C ALA A 107 3.61 16.75 7.62
N SER A 108 4.88 16.72 7.23
CA SER A 108 5.34 17.35 5.99
C SER A 108 4.97 16.54 4.76
N THR A 109 4.24 17.13 3.81
CA THR A 109 3.95 16.53 2.50
C THR A 109 5.00 16.88 1.44
N ALA A 110 5.94 17.78 1.74
CA ALA A 110 6.79 18.41 0.75
C ALA A 110 7.65 17.41 -0.05
N VAL A 111 8.16 16.36 0.60
CA VAL A 111 9.03 15.36 -0.04
C VAL A 111 8.25 14.51 -1.05
N VAL A 112 7.07 14.02 -0.66
CA VAL A 112 6.24 13.19 -1.55
C VAL A 112 5.61 14.02 -2.66
N GLU A 113 5.19 15.25 -2.40
CA GLU A 113 4.66 16.14 -3.44
C GLU A 113 5.76 16.49 -4.45
N ARG A 114 6.99 16.78 -3.98
CA ARG A 114 8.16 16.97 -4.87
C ARG A 114 8.41 15.73 -5.73
N PHE A 115 8.33 14.54 -5.15
CA PHE A 115 8.48 13.29 -5.88
C PHE A 115 7.40 13.14 -6.97
N VAL A 116 6.13 13.40 -6.65
CA VAL A 116 5.02 13.34 -7.62
C VAL A 116 5.21 14.35 -8.75
N THR A 117 5.60 15.59 -8.45
CA THR A 117 5.92 16.59 -9.49
C THR A 117 7.03 16.11 -10.42
N LEU A 118 8.09 15.47 -9.90
CA LEU A 118 9.14 14.89 -10.76
C LEU A 118 8.59 13.77 -11.66
N GLN A 119 7.63 12.97 -11.20
CA GLN A 119 6.97 11.97 -12.04
C GLN A 119 6.13 12.61 -13.16
N GLU A 120 5.42 13.71 -12.86
CA GLU A 120 4.65 14.47 -13.85
C GLU A 120 5.57 15.10 -14.92
N GLU A 121 6.76 15.54 -14.53
CA GLU A 121 7.81 16.05 -15.42
C GLU A 121 8.48 14.95 -16.27
N GLY A 122 8.11 13.68 -16.06
CA GLY A 122 8.62 12.54 -16.80
C GLY A 122 9.98 12.02 -16.31
N VAL A 123 10.43 12.43 -15.12
CA VAL A 123 11.62 11.87 -14.48
C VAL A 123 11.31 10.44 -14.05
N SER A 124 12.21 9.49 -14.34
CA SER A 124 12.00 8.10 -13.92
C SER A 124 11.90 8.00 -12.39
N TYR A 125 11.05 7.08 -11.89
CA TYR A 125 10.83 6.89 -10.46
C TYR A 125 12.14 6.69 -9.69
N ASP A 126 13.12 5.99 -10.27
CA ASP A 126 14.40 5.73 -9.61
C ASP A 126 15.23 7.00 -9.41
N VAL A 127 15.29 7.86 -10.44
CA VAL A 127 15.99 9.15 -10.38
C VAL A 127 15.23 10.11 -9.47
N ALA A 128 13.90 10.12 -9.52
CA ALA A 128 13.08 10.97 -8.67
C ALA A 128 13.25 10.62 -7.19
N LEU A 129 13.26 9.32 -6.83
CA LEU A 129 13.55 8.86 -5.46
C LEU A 129 14.97 9.25 -5.00
N GLN A 130 15.95 9.32 -5.90
CA GLN A 130 17.31 9.80 -5.56
C GLN A 130 17.39 11.34 -5.44
N SER A 131 16.41 12.06 -5.98
CA SER A 131 16.39 13.52 -6.05
C SER A 131 15.61 14.17 -4.91
N VAL A 132 14.93 13.37 -4.08
CA VAL A 132 14.19 13.80 -2.90
C VAL A 132 14.78 13.16 -1.65
N ASP A 133 14.64 13.83 -0.51
CA ASP A 133 15.13 13.32 0.79
C ASP A 133 14.13 12.31 1.38
N VAL A 134 14.02 11.15 0.73
CA VAL A 134 13.13 10.05 1.13
C VAL A 134 13.90 9.03 1.97
N ASP A 135 13.23 8.45 2.97
CA ASP A 135 13.76 7.36 3.78
C ASP A 135 14.23 6.19 2.87
N PRO A 136 15.45 5.65 3.04
CA PRO A 136 15.96 4.56 2.21
C PRO A 136 15.05 3.33 2.16
N ALA A 137 14.33 3.02 3.25
CA ALA A 137 13.40 1.90 3.32
C ALA A 137 12.15 2.17 2.47
N ALA A 138 11.61 3.40 2.50
CA ALA A 138 10.53 3.81 1.60
C ALA A 138 10.96 3.77 0.14
N ALA A 139 12.15 4.30 -0.19
CA ALA A 139 12.66 4.26 -1.56
C ALA A 139 12.83 2.81 -2.07
N GLN A 140 13.39 1.92 -1.25
CA GLN A 140 13.53 0.51 -1.62
C GLN A 140 12.17 -0.18 -1.79
N PHE A 141 11.20 0.13 -0.92
CA PHE A 141 9.86 -0.41 -1.00
C PHE A 141 9.17 -0.01 -2.32
N VAL A 142 9.20 1.28 -2.67
CA VAL A 142 8.64 1.80 -3.93
C VAL A 142 9.31 1.16 -5.15
N ARG A 143 10.65 1.01 -5.13
CA ARG A 143 11.38 0.31 -6.21
C ARG A 143 10.91 -1.14 -6.37
N ASN A 144 10.75 -1.88 -5.27
CA ASN A 144 10.29 -3.27 -5.31
C ASN A 144 8.87 -3.37 -5.89
N THR A 145 7.98 -2.47 -5.48
CA THR A 145 6.59 -2.40 -5.96
C THR A 145 6.54 -2.08 -7.45
N LEU A 146 7.23 -1.02 -7.89
CA LEU A 146 7.25 -0.61 -9.30
C LEU A 146 7.93 -1.64 -10.19
N HIS A 147 9.03 -2.27 -9.74
CA HIS A 147 9.64 -3.38 -10.47
C HIS A 147 8.65 -4.52 -10.68
N THR A 148 7.89 -4.90 -9.65
CA THR A 148 6.85 -5.93 -9.74
C THR A 148 5.74 -5.51 -10.71
N ALA A 149 5.22 -4.29 -10.58
CA ALA A 149 4.16 -3.77 -11.43
C ALA A 149 4.58 -3.71 -12.92
N LEU A 150 5.82 -3.30 -13.20
CA LEU A 150 6.29 -3.09 -14.57
C LEU A 150 6.75 -4.37 -15.27
N HIS A 151 7.27 -5.35 -14.52
CA HIS A 151 8.02 -6.46 -15.13
C HIS A 151 7.50 -7.86 -14.78
N ALA A 152 6.69 -8.01 -13.72
CA ALA A 152 6.22 -9.32 -13.32
C ALA A 152 5.00 -9.79 -14.15
N PRO A 153 4.81 -11.12 -14.30
CA PRO A 153 3.58 -11.68 -14.83
C PRO A 153 2.34 -11.28 -14.02
N GLY A 154 1.16 -11.28 -14.64
CA GLY A 154 -0.09 -10.85 -14.00
C GLY A 154 -0.43 -11.61 -12.70
N HIS A 155 -0.17 -12.93 -12.64
CA HIS A 155 -0.38 -13.73 -11.42
C HIS A 155 0.56 -13.31 -10.28
N SER A 156 1.79 -12.93 -10.57
CA SER A 156 2.76 -12.41 -9.60
C SER A 156 2.38 -11.03 -9.09
N VAL A 157 1.91 -10.14 -9.97
CA VAL A 157 1.38 -8.82 -9.58
C VAL A 157 0.16 -9.00 -8.67
N ALA A 158 -0.77 -9.89 -9.04
CA ALA A 158 -1.96 -10.18 -8.23
C ALA A 158 -1.59 -10.75 -6.86
N ALA A 159 -0.57 -11.61 -6.77
CA ALA A 159 -0.08 -12.15 -5.51
C ALA A 159 0.52 -11.06 -4.61
N ALA A 160 1.33 -10.16 -5.18
CA ALA A 160 1.93 -9.04 -4.44
C ALA A 160 0.86 -8.05 -3.95
N PHE A 161 -0.12 -7.75 -4.80
CA PHE A 161 -1.28 -6.92 -4.45
C PHE A 161 -2.08 -7.53 -3.29
N LEU A 162 -2.53 -8.79 -3.43
CA LEU A 162 -3.38 -9.42 -2.44
C LEU A 162 -2.66 -9.65 -1.10
N HIS A 163 -1.50 -10.31 -1.15
CA HIS A 163 -0.85 -10.77 0.08
C HIS A 163 0.04 -9.71 0.72
N GLY A 164 0.55 -8.75 -0.06
CA GLY A 164 1.40 -7.68 0.44
C GLY A 164 0.66 -6.40 0.81
N ARG A 165 -0.60 -6.23 0.35
CA ARG A 165 -1.39 -5.00 0.57
C ARG A 165 -2.79 -5.33 1.05
N GLU A 166 -3.66 -5.82 0.17
CA GLU A 166 -5.10 -5.97 0.42
C GLU A 166 -5.43 -6.77 1.69
N SER A 167 -4.85 -7.97 1.83
CA SER A 167 -5.20 -8.89 2.91
C SER A 167 -4.53 -8.57 4.25
N VAL A 168 -3.62 -7.59 4.30
CA VAL A 168 -2.85 -7.24 5.51
C VAL A 168 -3.23 -5.86 6.05
N ILE A 169 -3.68 -4.95 5.19
CA ILE A 169 -4.02 -3.57 5.55
C ILE A 169 -5.12 -3.48 6.64
N PRO A 170 -6.26 -4.20 6.55
CA PRO A 170 -7.33 -4.05 7.55
C PRO A 170 -6.89 -4.44 8.96
N GLN A 171 -6.20 -5.58 9.09
CA GLN A 171 -5.70 -6.03 10.40
C GLN A 171 -4.63 -5.08 10.95
N MET A 172 -3.74 -4.60 10.08
CA MET A 172 -2.71 -3.64 10.42
C MET A 172 -3.30 -2.32 10.94
N PHE A 173 -4.30 -1.77 10.23
CA PHE A 173 -4.97 -0.53 10.62
C PHE A 173 -5.82 -0.70 11.87
N GLN A 174 -6.47 -1.86 12.05
CA GLN A 174 -7.14 -2.18 13.30
C GLN A 174 -6.17 -2.18 14.48
N ARG A 175 -4.97 -2.75 14.31
CA ARG A 175 -3.92 -2.74 15.36
C ARG A 175 -3.45 -1.33 15.70
N ILE A 176 -3.29 -0.49 14.69
CA ILE A 176 -2.97 0.93 14.89
C ILE A 176 -4.08 1.59 15.73
N LEU A 177 -5.35 1.36 15.42
CA LEU A 177 -6.49 1.90 16.17
C LEU A 177 -6.61 1.33 17.60
N ASP A 178 -6.31 0.04 17.80
CA ASP A 178 -6.39 -0.64 19.10
C ASP A 178 -5.29 -0.18 20.06
N ASP A 179 -4.05 -0.03 19.56
CA ASP A 179 -2.88 0.39 20.33
C ASP A 179 -2.71 1.93 20.33
N TRP A 180 -3.72 2.66 19.85
CA TRP A 180 -3.67 4.09 19.58
C TRP A 180 -3.52 4.92 20.87
N GLY A 181 -2.32 5.47 21.07
CA GLY A 181 -1.99 6.35 22.21
C GLY A 181 -2.35 7.83 22.00
N ILE A 182 -2.90 8.19 20.85
CA ILE A 182 -3.20 9.56 20.43
C ILE A 182 -4.68 9.85 20.72
N GLY A 183 -5.05 11.05 21.16
CA GLY A 183 -6.46 11.36 21.40
C GLY A 183 -7.28 11.26 20.11
N ILE A 184 -8.51 10.72 20.16
CA ILE A 184 -9.37 10.57 18.97
C ILE A 184 -9.54 11.89 18.20
N GLU A 185 -9.64 13.00 18.93
CA GLU A 185 -9.79 14.36 18.39
C GLU A 185 -8.50 14.94 17.79
N GLN A 186 -7.34 14.28 17.95
CA GLN A 186 -6.06 14.82 17.52
C GLN A 186 -5.71 14.50 16.06
N ALA A 187 -6.36 13.49 15.46
CA ALA A 187 -6.15 13.09 14.07
C ALA A 187 -7.43 12.49 13.44
N PRO A 188 -8.57 13.20 13.45
CA PRO A 188 -9.84 12.67 12.96
C PRO A 188 -9.81 12.25 11.48
N THR A 189 -9.06 12.95 10.61
CA THR A 189 -8.97 12.59 9.19
C THR A 189 -8.15 11.32 9.00
N PHE A 190 -7.04 11.18 9.75
CA PHE A 190 -6.26 9.94 9.69
C PHE A 190 -7.03 8.74 10.25
N ARG A 191 -7.80 8.95 11.32
CA ARG A 191 -8.70 7.91 11.83
C ARG A 191 -9.73 7.50 10.79
N TYR A 192 -10.40 8.46 10.15
CA TYR A 192 -11.34 8.18 9.06
C TYR A 192 -10.69 7.37 7.94
N TYR A 193 -9.46 7.74 7.52
CA TYR A 193 -8.69 6.98 6.54
C TYR A 193 -8.52 5.49 6.95
N LEU A 194 -8.16 5.22 8.21
CA LEU A 194 -7.98 3.85 8.71
C LEU A 194 -9.31 3.08 8.77
N GLU A 195 -10.38 3.71 9.29
CA GLU A 195 -11.71 3.12 9.38
C GLU A 195 -12.27 2.79 7.99
N ARG A 196 -12.07 3.67 7.00
CA ARG A 196 -12.50 3.44 5.61
C ARG A 196 -11.86 2.21 4.98
N HIS A 197 -10.56 2.00 5.17
CA HIS A 197 -9.88 0.79 4.66
C HIS A 197 -10.34 -0.48 5.39
N ILE A 198 -10.66 -0.39 6.68
CA ILE A 198 -11.23 -1.54 7.41
C ILE A 198 -12.62 -1.87 6.86
N GLU A 199 -13.49 -0.88 6.64
CA GLU A 199 -14.84 -1.10 6.10
C GLU A 199 -14.83 -1.60 4.66
N VAL A 200 -14.06 -0.95 3.77
CA VAL A 200 -14.07 -1.22 2.32
C VAL A 200 -13.37 -2.53 1.98
N ASP A 201 -12.25 -2.85 2.64
CA ASP A 201 -11.41 -4.00 2.24
C ASP A 201 -11.81 -5.31 2.94
N SER A 202 -12.57 -5.25 4.06
CA SER A 202 -12.79 -6.43 4.92
C SER A 202 -13.93 -7.35 4.50
N GLU A 203 -15.00 -6.86 3.85
CA GLU A 203 -16.19 -7.69 3.64
C GLU A 203 -16.23 -8.42 2.28
N ASP A 204 -15.77 -7.80 1.18
CA ASP A 204 -15.94 -8.39 -0.17
C ASP A 204 -14.63 -8.60 -0.97
N HIS A 205 -13.63 -7.72 -0.83
CA HIS A 205 -12.44 -7.76 -1.69
C HIS A 205 -11.49 -8.93 -1.39
N GLY A 206 -11.27 -9.25 -0.12
CA GLY A 206 -10.37 -10.35 0.28
C GLY A 206 -10.75 -11.72 -0.35
N PRO A 207 -11.98 -12.24 -0.13
CA PRO A 207 -12.42 -13.49 -0.76
C PRO A 207 -12.47 -13.43 -2.29
N ALA A 208 -12.77 -12.27 -2.86
CA ALA A 208 -12.79 -12.09 -4.32
C ALA A 208 -11.38 -12.13 -4.92
N ALA A 209 -10.39 -11.54 -4.24
CA ALA A 209 -9.01 -11.53 -4.67
C ALA A 209 -8.34 -12.92 -4.57
N GLU A 210 -8.68 -13.73 -3.57
CA GLU A 210 -8.25 -15.15 -3.52
C GLU A 210 -8.81 -15.95 -4.72
N LYS A 211 -10.06 -15.70 -5.11
CA LYS A 211 -10.66 -16.31 -6.31
C LYS A 211 -9.99 -15.83 -7.59
N LEU A 212 -9.65 -14.54 -7.69
CA LEU A 212 -8.89 -13.97 -8.79
C LEU A 212 -7.54 -14.68 -8.93
N LEU A 213 -6.80 -14.84 -7.83
CA LEU A 213 -5.50 -15.47 -7.84
C LEU A 213 -5.58 -16.94 -8.28
N ALA A 214 -6.56 -17.69 -7.78
CA ALA A 214 -6.80 -19.07 -8.21
C ALA A 214 -7.07 -19.19 -9.72
N ARG A 215 -7.78 -18.23 -10.31
CA ARG A 215 -8.04 -18.17 -11.75
C ARG A 215 -6.80 -17.82 -12.56
N LEU A 216 -5.95 -16.93 -12.06
CA LEU A 216 -4.70 -16.58 -12.73
C LEU A 216 -3.67 -17.72 -12.68
N VAL A 217 -3.67 -18.50 -11.60
CA VAL A 217 -2.87 -19.73 -11.50
C VAL A 217 -3.37 -20.79 -12.48
N ASP A 218 -4.69 -20.96 -12.64
CA ASP A 218 -5.31 -21.88 -13.61
C ASP A 218 -4.78 -23.33 -13.54
N GLY A 219 -4.41 -23.78 -12.33
CA GLY A 219 -3.83 -25.10 -12.10
C GLY A 219 -2.40 -25.29 -12.64
N ASP A 220 -1.73 -24.23 -13.12
CA ASP A 220 -0.34 -24.26 -13.56
C ASP A 220 0.62 -24.29 -12.35
N PRO A 221 1.44 -25.35 -12.18
CA PRO A 221 2.34 -25.47 -11.04
C PRO A 221 3.40 -24.37 -10.96
N GLN A 222 3.90 -23.88 -12.10
CA GLN A 222 4.90 -22.81 -12.14
C GLN A 222 4.27 -21.50 -11.69
N ARG A 223 3.05 -21.18 -12.15
CA ARG A 223 2.34 -19.98 -11.70
C ARG A 223 2.05 -20.03 -10.20
N GLU A 224 1.74 -21.21 -9.68
CA GLU A 224 1.55 -21.38 -8.25
C GLU A 224 2.83 -21.11 -7.45
N GLU A 225 3.99 -21.57 -7.94
CA GLU A 225 5.29 -21.25 -7.32
C GLU A 225 5.59 -19.74 -7.38
N ASP A 226 5.38 -19.12 -8.54
CA ASP A 226 5.58 -17.69 -8.73
C ASP A 226 4.69 -16.86 -7.79
N VAL A 227 3.43 -17.27 -7.61
CA VAL A 227 2.47 -16.62 -6.71
C VAL A 227 3.01 -16.61 -5.28
N TYR A 228 3.46 -17.75 -4.75
CA TYR A 228 3.99 -17.79 -3.39
C TYR A 228 5.30 -17.00 -3.27
N ALA A 229 6.17 -17.06 -4.28
CA ALA A 229 7.42 -16.30 -4.27
C ALA A 229 7.16 -14.79 -4.25
N SER A 230 6.27 -14.29 -5.12
CA SER A 230 5.90 -12.87 -5.17
C SER A 230 5.17 -12.41 -3.90
N ALA A 231 4.28 -13.24 -3.35
CA ALA A 231 3.59 -12.95 -2.10
C ALA A 231 4.57 -12.81 -0.92
N ILE A 232 5.51 -13.75 -0.78
CA ILE A 232 6.53 -13.72 0.28
C ILE A 232 7.41 -12.49 0.12
N ALA A 233 7.89 -12.21 -1.10
CA ALA A 233 8.72 -11.04 -1.36
C ALA A 233 8.00 -9.72 -1.04
N ALA A 234 6.71 -9.61 -1.35
CA ALA A 234 5.91 -8.42 -1.05
C ALA A 234 5.75 -8.21 0.48
N VAL A 235 5.47 -9.29 1.22
CA VAL A 235 5.36 -9.23 2.69
C VAL A 235 6.72 -8.93 3.34
N GLU A 236 7.80 -9.56 2.89
CA GLU A 236 9.16 -9.29 3.39
C GLU A 236 9.59 -7.84 3.09
N SER A 237 9.25 -7.31 1.91
CA SER A 237 9.48 -5.90 1.57
C SER A 237 8.71 -4.96 2.51
N ARG A 238 7.48 -5.31 2.90
CA ARG A 238 6.68 -4.53 3.85
C ARG A 238 7.27 -4.55 5.26
N ILE A 239 7.72 -5.72 5.72
CA ILE A 239 8.42 -5.84 7.01
C ILE A 239 9.68 -4.96 6.99
N ALA A 240 10.48 -5.01 5.93
CA ALA A 240 11.68 -4.19 5.80
C ALA A 240 11.38 -2.67 5.80
N LEU A 241 10.28 -2.25 5.17
CA LEU A 241 9.80 -0.86 5.26
C LEU A 241 9.53 -0.48 6.73
N TRP A 242 8.83 -1.34 7.47
CA TRP A 242 8.51 -1.09 8.86
C TRP A 242 9.71 -1.12 9.79
N ASP A 243 10.65 -2.04 9.57
CA ASP A 243 11.91 -2.06 10.31
C ASP A 243 12.69 -0.76 10.09
N GLY A 244 12.79 -0.28 8.84
CA GLY A 244 13.43 1.00 8.52
C GLY A 244 12.74 2.18 9.20
N LEU A 245 11.41 2.23 9.14
CA LEU A 245 10.61 3.30 9.75
C LEU A 245 10.79 3.32 11.28
N ARG A 246 10.89 2.16 11.95
CA ARG A 246 11.19 2.10 13.39
C ARG A 246 12.54 2.71 13.75
N LEU A 247 13.54 2.56 12.89
CA LEU A 247 14.85 3.18 13.10
C LEU A 247 14.74 4.71 13.00
N SER A 248 14.07 5.25 11.97
CA SER A 248 13.91 6.69 11.80
C SER A 248 12.98 7.34 12.84
N MET A 249 12.00 6.61 13.37
CA MET A 249 11.18 7.05 14.51
C MET A 249 11.93 7.08 15.84
N SER A 250 13.02 6.32 15.97
CA SER A 250 13.79 6.22 17.21
C SER A 250 14.91 7.26 17.32
N GLU A 251 15.26 7.94 16.22
CA GLU A 251 16.28 8.99 16.23
C GLU A 251 15.77 10.23 16.98
N PRO A 252 16.53 10.76 17.97
CA PRO A 252 16.22 12.03 18.59
C PRO A 252 16.36 13.14 17.54
N VAL A 253 15.43 14.11 17.55
CA VAL A 253 15.59 15.34 16.77
C VAL A 253 16.92 15.96 17.17
N ALA A 254 17.88 16.04 16.25
CA ALA A 254 19.07 16.83 16.47
C ALA A 254 18.61 18.28 16.63
N GLU A 255 18.63 18.79 17.87
CA GLU A 255 18.38 20.21 18.13
C GLU A 255 19.42 21.02 17.35
N VAL A 256 18.99 21.63 16.26
CA VAL A 256 19.78 22.64 15.56
C VAL A 256 19.79 23.86 16.48
N ASN A 257 20.81 23.95 17.32
CA ASN A 257 21.09 25.15 18.10
C ASN A 257 21.25 26.33 17.13
N ALA A 258 20.44 27.36 17.35
CA ALA A 258 20.38 28.61 16.59
C ALA A 258 21.70 29.40 16.61
#